data_AF-A0A6P2B5G4-F1
#
_entry.id   AF-A0A6P2B5G4-F1
#
_cell.length_a   1.000
_cell.length_b   1.000
_cell.length_c   1.000
_cell.angle_alpha   90.00
_cell.angle_beta   90.00
_cell.angle_gamma   90.00
#
_symmetry.space_group_name_H-M   'P 1'
#
loop_
_entity.id
_entity.type
_entity.pdbx_description
1 polymer ?
#
loop_
_entity_poly.entity_id
_entity_poly.type
_entity_poly.pdbx_seq_one_letter_code
_entity_poly.pdbx_strand_id
1 'polypeptide(L)'
;MTDKQLVRCVSCDGYGWFEDEDTFEAVDCDWCDGSGYVYRDANGVDSKIPQADYARIASRLETLDAQRLRELGYTGSAKHPDDQAVRRDDD
;
A
#
# COMPACT_ATOMS: atom_id res chain seq x y z
N MET A 1 -23.57 -0.05 -11.78
CA MET A 1 -22.13 -0.29 -11.55
C MET A 1 -22.05 -1.03 -10.24
N THR A 2 -21.78 -2.32 -10.29
CA THR A 2 -21.75 -3.18 -9.10
C THR A 2 -20.78 -2.59 -8.08
N ASP A 3 -21.23 -2.37 -6.85
CA ASP A 3 -20.45 -1.86 -5.73
C ASP A 3 -19.19 -2.69 -5.53
N LYS A 4 -18.07 -2.24 -6.10
CA LYS A 4 -16.76 -2.84 -5.87
C LYS A 4 -15.98 -1.96 -4.91
N GLN A 5 -15.63 -2.53 -3.76
CA GLN A 5 -14.84 -1.85 -2.74
C GLN A 5 -13.35 -2.04 -3.03
N LEU A 6 -12.53 -1.00 -2.81
CA LEU A 6 -11.08 -1.16 -2.74
C LEU A 6 -10.69 -1.70 -1.36
N VAL A 7 -9.98 -2.82 -1.35
CA VAL A 7 -9.46 -3.46 -0.13
C VAL A 7 -7.97 -3.73 -0.30
N ARG A 8 -7.24 -3.82 0.82
CA ARG A 8 -5.81 -4.19 0.77
C ARG A 8 -5.64 -5.55 0.13
N CYS A 9 -4.64 -5.66 -0.74
CA CYS A 9 -4.24 -6.93 -1.31
C CYS A 9 -3.77 -7.87 -0.18
N VAL A 10 -4.47 -9.00 -0.01
CA VAL A 10 -4.14 -10.00 1.03
C VAL A 10 -2.82 -10.71 0.76
N SER A 11 -2.38 -10.76 -0.50
CA SER A 11 -1.13 -11.43 -0.88
C SER A 11 0.09 -10.66 -0.40
N CYS A 12 0.08 -9.33 -0.52
CA CYS A 12 1.22 -8.46 -0.19
C CYS A 12 0.94 -7.48 0.96
N ASP A 13 -0.09 -7.71 1.76
CA ASP A 13 -0.52 -6.83 2.87
C ASP A 13 -0.57 -5.32 2.52
N GLY A 14 -0.98 -5.03 1.28
CA GLY A 14 -1.05 -3.67 0.76
C GLY A 14 0.28 -2.97 0.44
N TYR A 15 1.41 -3.67 0.45
CA TYR A 15 2.71 -3.09 0.04
C TYR A 15 2.84 -2.93 -1.48
N GLY A 16 2.21 -3.80 -2.26
CA GLY A 16 2.33 -3.82 -3.72
C GLY A 16 3.55 -4.59 -4.22
N TRP A 17 4.48 -4.98 -3.35
CA TRP A 17 5.71 -5.69 -3.69
C TRP A 17 6.08 -6.73 -2.62
N PHE A 18 7.04 -7.57 -2.94
CA PHE A 18 7.72 -8.52 -2.04
C PHE A 18 9.23 -8.35 -2.18
N GLU A 19 9.98 -8.70 -1.13
CA GLU A 19 11.41 -8.91 -1.26
C GLU A 19 11.63 -10.36 -1.73
N ASP A 20 12.35 -10.53 -2.83
CA ASP A 20 12.78 -11.84 -3.28
C ASP A 20 13.84 -12.41 -2.32
N GLU A 21 13.62 -13.61 -1.80
CA GLU A 21 14.46 -14.17 -0.72
C GLU A 21 15.88 -14.55 -1.19
N ASP A 22 16.07 -14.80 -2.49
CA ASP A 22 17.34 -15.24 -3.04
C ASP A 22 18.23 -14.05 -3.47
N THR A 23 17.60 -13.01 -4.01
CA THR A 23 18.29 -11.84 -4.58
C THR A 23 18.21 -10.60 -3.69
N PHE A 24 17.28 -10.57 -2.74
CA PHE A 24 16.92 -9.41 -1.92
C PHE A 24 16.44 -8.21 -2.73
N GLU A 25 15.99 -8.44 -3.97
CA GLU A 25 15.41 -7.40 -4.82
C GLU A 25 13.91 -7.24 -4.54
N ALA A 26 13.42 -6.02 -4.68
CA ALA A 26 11.99 -5.75 -4.61
C ALA A 26 11.31 -6.15 -5.92
N VAL A 27 10.35 -7.07 -5.85
CA VAL A 27 9.55 -7.53 -6.98
C VAL A 27 8.09 -7.16 -6.79
N ASP A 28 7.41 -6.75 -7.86
CA ASP A 28 5.99 -6.39 -7.79
C ASP A 28 5.13 -7.60 -7.40
N CYS A 29 4.08 -7.34 -6.64
CA CYS A 29 3.09 -8.35 -6.31
C CYS A 29 2.22 -8.65 -7.54
N ASP A 30 2.45 -9.82 -8.14
CA ASP A 30 1.69 -10.30 -9.30
C ASP A 30 0.18 -10.36 -9.08
N TRP A 31 -0.30 -10.53 -7.84
CA TRP A 31 -1.74 -10.60 -7.59
C TRP A 31 -2.45 -9.25 -7.72
N CYS A 32 -1.77 -8.15 -7.38
CA CYS A 32 -2.36 -6.80 -7.45
C CYS A 32 -1.69 -5.91 -8.49
N ASP A 33 -0.77 -6.47 -9.30
CA ASP A 33 0.03 -5.76 -10.30
C ASP A 33 0.72 -4.51 -9.72
N GLY A 34 1.36 -4.65 -8.55
CA GLY A 34 2.08 -3.55 -7.93
C GLY A 34 1.22 -2.56 -7.13
N SER A 35 -0.11 -2.60 -7.26
CA SER A 35 -0.96 -1.53 -6.71
C SER A 35 -1.20 -1.56 -5.20
N GLY A 36 -0.94 -2.70 -4.54
CA GLY A 36 -1.25 -2.93 -3.13
C GLY A 36 -2.76 -3.06 -2.82
N TYR A 37 -3.65 -2.86 -3.79
CA TYR A 37 -5.10 -2.91 -3.56
C TYR A 37 -5.79 -3.76 -4.62
N VAL A 38 -6.93 -4.34 -4.26
CA VAL A 38 -7.76 -5.14 -5.16
C VAL A 38 -9.22 -4.70 -5.01
N TYR A 39 -10.04 -5.04 -6.00
CA TYR A 39 -11.48 -4.89 -5.87
C TYR A 39 -12.10 -6.11 -5.20
N ARG A 40 -12.93 -5.86 -4.20
CA ARG A 40 -13.83 -6.84 -3.61
C ARG A 40 -15.26 -6.61 -4.08
N ASP A 41 -15.91 -7.66 -4.58
CA ASP A 41 -17.32 -7.61 -4.94
C ASP A 41 -18.26 -7.86 -3.75
N ALA A 42 -19.57 -7.76 -3.98
CA ALA A 42 -20.59 -7.96 -2.95
C ALA A 42 -20.64 -9.39 -2.37
N ASN A 43 -20.05 -10.37 -3.07
CA ASN A 43 -19.92 -11.75 -2.59
C ASN A 43 -18.63 -11.96 -1.81
N GLY A 44 -17.82 -10.91 -1.63
CA GLY A 44 -16.52 -10.98 -0.96
C GLY A 44 -15.39 -11.52 -1.82
N VAL A 45 -15.58 -11.60 -3.15
CA VAL A 45 -14.57 -12.13 -4.06
C VAL A 45 -13.61 -11.01 -4.47
N ASP A 46 -12.32 -11.26 -4.28
CA ASP A 46 -11.25 -10.34 -4.65
C ASP A 46 -10.82 -10.53 -6.10
N SER A 47 -10.56 -9.41 -6.78
CA SER A 47 -10.14 -9.38 -8.18
C SER A 47 -9.19 -8.21 -8.44
N LYS A 48 -8.27 -8.41 -9.38
CA LYS A 48 -7.39 -7.35 -9.88
C LYS A 48 -8.18 -6.12 -10.31
N ILE A 49 -7.60 -4.95 -10.03
CA ILE A 49 -8.09 -3.68 -10.56
C ILE A 49 -7.78 -3.67 -12.07
N PRO A 50 -8.78 -3.56 -12.96
CA PRO A 50 -8.51 -3.45 -14.39
C PRO A 50 -7.75 -2.17 -14.72
N GLN A 51 -6.82 -2.24 -15.68
CA GLN A 51 -5.97 -1.10 -16.02
C GLN A 51 -6.77 0.18 -16.38
N ALA A 52 -7.91 0.02 -17.05
CA ALA A 52 -8.79 1.12 -17.44
C ALA A 52 -9.37 1.91 -16.25
N ASP A 53 -9.37 1.32 -15.05
CA ASP A 53 -9.90 1.96 -13.85
C ASP A 53 -8.88 2.83 -13.11
N TYR A 54 -7.56 2.62 -13.31
CA TYR A 54 -6.53 3.30 -12.53
C TYR A 54 -6.67 4.83 -12.57
N ALA A 55 -6.85 5.41 -13.75
CA ALA A 55 -7.03 6.87 -13.87
C ALA A 55 -8.23 7.39 -13.08
N ARG A 56 -9.31 6.60 -12.99
CA ARG A 56 -10.54 6.96 -12.29
C ARG A 56 -10.40 6.86 -10.77
N ILE A 57 -9.57 5.94 -10.27
CA ILE A 57 -9.44 5.64 -8.84
C ILE A 57 -8.12 6.08 -8.22
N ALA A 58 -7.20 6.67 -9.00
CA ALA A 58 -5.86 7.04 -8.56
C ALA A 58 -5.87 7.85 -7.25
N SER A 59 -6.69 8.90 -7.17
CA SER A 59 -6.82 9.72 -5.96
C SER A 59 -7.28 8.94 -4.73
N ARG A 60 -8.11 7.91 -4.94
CA ARG A 60 -8.58 7.03 -3.86
C ARG A 60 -7.47 6.08 -3.42
N LEU A 61 -6.67 5.55 -4.35
CA LEU A 61 -5.50 4.72 -4.02
C LEU A 61 -4.47 5.53 -3.23
N GLU A 62 -4.14 6.74 -3.66
CA GLU A 62 -3.22 7.64 -2.93
C GLU A 62 -3.73 7.95 -1.51
N THR A 63 -5.04 8.17 -1.35
CA THR A 63 -5.63 8.39 -0.03
C THR A 63 -5.49 7.16 0.87
N LEU A 64 -5.72 5.97 0.32
CA LEU A 64 -5.62 4.72 1.05
C LEU A 64 -4.17 4.40 1.43
N ASP A 65 -3.21 4.68 0.54
CA ASP A 65 -1.78 4.52 0.84
C ASP A 65 -1.31 5.49 1.93
N ALA A 66 -1.71 6.76 1.85
CA ALA A 66 -1.42 7.73 2.90
C ALA A 66 -2.00 7.32 4.26
N GLN A 67 -3.17 6.69 4.29
CA GLN A 67 -3.74 6.11 5.51
C GLN A 67 -2.91 4.93 6.01
N ARG A 68 -2.52 4.02 5.11
CA ARG A 68 -1.68 2.85 5.45
C ARG A 68 -0.34 3.29 6.04
N LEU A 69 0.34 4.24 5.41
CA LEU A 69 1.59 4.80 5.92
C LEU A 69 1.42 5.34 7.35
N ARG A 70 0.33 6.07 7.64
CA ARG A 70 0.05 6.54 9.00
C ARG A 70 -0.16 5.40 10.00
N GLU A 71 -0.82 4.32 9.60
CA GLU A 71 -0.98 3.13 10.45
C GLU A 71 0.37 2.45 10.75
N LEU A 72 1.32 2.50 9.81
CA LEU A 72 2.71 2.08 10.03
C LEU A 72 3.54 3.06 10.87
N GLY A 73 2.92 4.16 11.34
CA GLY A 73 3.58 5.18 12.15
C GLY A 73 4.27 6.28 11.34
N TYR A 74 4.05 6.36 10.02
CA TYR A 74 4.52 7.48 9.21
C TYR A 74 3.70 8.74 9.51
N THR A 75 4.38 9.78 10.00
CA THR A 75 3.74 11.04 10.40
C THR A 75 3.80 12.13 9.33
N GLY A 76 4.39 11.86 8.16
CA GLY A 76 4.52 12.85 7.10
C GLY A 76 5.67 13.85 7.29
N SER A 77 6.42 13.76 8.38
CA SER A 77 7.66 14.51 8.57
C SER A 77 8.85 13.70 8.04
N ALA A 78 9.68 14.32 7.20
CA ALA A 78 11.03 13.82 6.98
C ALA A 78 11.75 13.88 8.32
N LYS A 79 11.98 12.73 8.96
CA LYS A 79 12.84 12.66 10.14
C LYS A 79 14.26 12.94 9.65
N HIS A 80 14.70 14.20 9.65
CA HIS A 80 16.14 14.44 9.71
C HIS A 80 16.64 13.58 10.88
N PRO A 81 17.78 12.89 10.77
CA PRO A 81 18.27 12.04 11.84
C PRO A 81 18.18 12.71 13.23
N ASP A 82 18.46 14.02 13.29
CA ASP A 82 18.45 14.83 14.52
C ASP A 82 17.05 15.14 15.08
N ASP A 83 16.00 14.99 14.27
CA ASP A 83 14.60 15.17 14.70
C ASP A 83 14.01 13.93 15.37
N GLN A 84 14.75 12.82 15.38
CA GLN A 84 14.29 11.57 15.98
C GLN A 84 14.51 11.62 17.49
N ALA A 85 13.42 11.64 18.27
CA ALA A 85 13.49 11.66 19.74
C ALA A 85 14.37 10.54 20.33
N VAL A 86 14.40 9.35 19.71
CA VAL A 86 15.28 8.23 20.13
C VAL A 86 16.78 8.51 19.97
N ARG A 87 17.15 9.52 19.17
CA ARG A 87 18.54 9.92 18.92
C ARG A 87 18.95 11.18 19.68
N ARG A 88 18.04 11.79 20.45
CA ARG A 88 18.39 12.85 21.37
C ARG A 88 18.83 12.16 22.66
N ASP A 89 20.12 12.21 22.96
CA ASP A 89 20.62 11.83 24.27
C ASP A 89 20.00 12.80 25.29
N ASP A 90 19.22 12.27 26.24
CA ASP A 90 18.73 13.04 27.38
C ASP A 90 19.93 13.31 28.31
N ASP A 91 20.43 14.56 28.30
CA ASP A 91 21.43 15.08 29.25
C ASP A 91 20.81 15.36 30.63
#